data_AF-A0A7W2SNV9-F1
#
_entry.id   AF-A0A7W2SNV9-F1
#
_cell.length_a   1.000
_cell.length_b   1.000
_cell.length_c   1.000
_cell.angle_alpha   90.00
_cell.angle_beta   90.00
_cell.angle_gamma   90.00
#
_symmetry.space_group_name_H-M   'P 1'
#
loop_
_entity.id
_entity.type
_entity.pdbx_description
1 polymer ?
#
loop_
_entity_poly.entity_id
_entity_poly.type
_entity_poly.pdbx_seq_one_letter_code
_entity_poly.pdbx_strand_id
1 'polypeptide(L)'
;MSDITSKNYTHLSIFHNGLVLDLCVEPSNSFGMLFPSIPLGTIINIGSISTLKAKGLIEVKTVYCFGIEYKRYMISEFGQNIFEEYKNDYSK
;
A
#
# COMPACT_ATOMS: atom_id res chain seq x y z
N MET A 1 9.05 13.51 14.26
CA MET A 1 7.75 13.01 13.79
C MET A 1 7.92 12.64 12.33
N SER A 2 7.46 11.46 11.92
CA SER A 2 7.64 10.98 10.55
C SER A 2 6.97 11.95 9.56
N ASP A 3 7.75 12.60 8.70
CA ASP A 3 7.23 13.47 7.63
C ASP A 3 6.41 12.64 6.62
N ILE A 4 5.16 12.35 6.95
CA ILE A 4 4.20 11.78 6.03
C ILE A 4 3.56 12.95 5.30
N THR A 5 3.81 13.04 4.00
CA THR A 5 3.13 14.01 3.14
C THR A 5 1.64 13.69 3.07
N SER A 6 0.79 14.68 2.83
CA SER A 6 -0.67 14.48 2.67
C SER A 6 -1.00 13.40 1.64
N LYS A 7 -0.23 13.31 0.54
CA LYS A 7 -0.36 12.24 -0.46
C LYS A 7 -0.07 10.86 0.12
N ASN A 8 1.01 10.71 0.89
CA ASN A 8 1.34 9.43 1.51
C ASN A 8 0.29 9.04 2.56
N TYR A 9 -0.25 10.02 3.29
CA TYR A 9 -1.35 9.79 4.22
C TYR A 9 -2.63 9.28 3.53
N THR A 10 -3.02 9.88 2.40
CA THR A 10 -4.16 9.38 1.61
C THR A 10 -3.96 7.93 1.18
N HIS A 11 -2.78 7.57 0.68
CA HIS A 11 -2.51 6.18 0.31
C HIS A 11 -2.49 5.25 1.52
N LEU A 12 -1.91 5.68 2.64
CA LEU A 12 -1.90 4.91 3.89
C LEU A 12 -3.33 4.67 4.42
N SER A 13 -4.21 5.67 4.33
CA SER A 13 -5.63 5.54 4.68
C SER A 13 -6.32 4.42 3.91
N ILE A 14 -6.01 4.30 2.61
CA ILE A 14 -6.61 3.26 1.77
C ILE A 14 -6.12 1.87 2.21
N PHE A 15 -4.82 1.73 2.50
CA PHE A 15 -4.25 0.50 3.09
C PHE A 15 -4.84 0.19 4.47
N HIS A 16 -5.07 1.21 5.30
CA HIS A 16 -5.70 1.06 6.62
C HIS A 16 -7.13 0.52 6.51
N ASN A 17 -7.88 0.95 5.50
CA ASN A 17 -9.24 0.47 5.22
C ASN A 17 -9.29 -0.93 4.57
N GLY A 18 -8.20 -1.70 4.63
CA GLY A 18 -8.16 -3.10 4.18
C GLY A 18 -7.80 -3.29 2.72
N LEU A 19 -7.25 -2.28 2.03
CA LEU A 19 -6.69 -2.49 0.70
C LEU A 19 -5.52 -3.48 0.76
N VAL A 20 -5.59 -4.45 -0.14
CA VAL A 20 -4.49 -5.32 -0.52
C VAL A 20 -4.15 -4.99 -1.98
N LEU A 21 -2.87 -4.90 -2.29
CA LEU A 21 -2.42 -4.51 -3.61
C LEU A 21 -1.38 -5.50 -4.15
N ASP A 22 -1.69 -6.15 -5.26
CA ASP A 22 -0.81 -7.12 -5.89
C ASP A 22 -0.07 -6.50 -7.09
N LEU A 23 1.25 -6.60 -7.11
CA LEU A 23 2.10 -6.23 -8.24
C LEU A 23 2.60 -7.50 -8.92
N CYS A 24 2.28 -7.69 -10.20
CA CYS A 24 2.84 -8.80 -10.96
C CYS A 24 4.33 -8.56 -11.22
N VAL A 25 5.17 -9.52 -10.81
CA VAL A 25 6.63 -9.47 -11.00
C VAL A 25 7.15 -10.54 -11.95
N GLU A 26 6.26 -11.40 -12.44
CA GLU A 26 6.61 -12.43 -13.40
C GLU A 26 6.48 -11.93 -14.85
N PRO A 27 7.47 -12.20 -15.73
CA PRO A 27 7.40 -11.86 -17.15
C PRO A 27 6.16 -12.46 -17.82
N SER A 28 5.14 -11.63 -17.99
CA SER A 28 3.83 -11.98 -18.51
C SER A 28 3.18 -10.75 -19.12
N ASN A 29 2.00 -10.92 -19.74
CA ASN A 29 1.20 -9.80 -20.23
C ASN A 29 0.76 -8.83 -19.12
N SER A 30 0.89 -9.25 -17.86
CA SER A 30 0.54 -8.44 -16.69
C SER A 30 1.76 -7.92 -15.94
N PHE A 31 2.98 -8.13 -16.43
CA PHE A 31 4.21 -7.69 -15.75
C PHE A 31 4.16 -6.20 -15.42
N GLY A 32 4.43 -5.84 -14.17
CA GLY A 32 4.39 -4.47 -13.68
C GLY A 32 2.99 -3.92 -13.41
N MET A 33 1.92 -4.67 -13.71
CA MET A 33 0.55 -4.24 -13.43
C MET A 33 0.21 -4.37 -11.93
N LEU A 34 -0.57 -3.41 -11.45
CA LEU A 34 -1.11 -3.36 -10.09
C LEU A 34 -2.57 -3.81 -10.07
N PHE A 35 -2.91 -4.68 -9.13
CA PHE A 35 -4.25 -5.25 -8.94
C PHE A 35 -4.72 -4.96 -7.51
N PRO A 36 -5.57 -3.94 -7.30
CA PRO A 36 -6.14 -3.67 -5.98
C PRO A 36 -7.26 -4.66 -5.64
N SER A 37 -7.37 -5.05 -4.37
CA SER A 37 -8.43 -5.95 -3.88
C SER A 37 -9.83 -5.35 -3.88
N ILE A 38 -9.92 -4.02 -3.95
CA ILE A 38 -11.17 -3.26 -4.00
C ILE A 38 -11.10 -2.25 -5.15
N PRO A 39 -12.24 -1.90 -5.79
CA PRO A 39 -12.28 -0.82 -6.76
C PRO A 39 -11.87 0.50 -6.09
N LEU A 40 -10.85 1.15 -6.64
CA LEU A 40 -10.38 2.43 -6.14
C LEU A 40 -10.83 3.52 -7.10
N GLY A 41 -11.48 4.55 -6.56
CA GLY A 41 -11.74 5.80 -7.29
C GLY A 41 -10.48 6.69 -7.42
N THR A 42 -9.31 6.17 -7.05
CA THR A 42 -8.05 6.91 -7.05
C THR A 42 -6.93 6.09 -7.67
N ILE A 43 -5.99 6.78 -8.32
CA ILE A 43 -4.82 6.16 -8.95
C ILE A 43 -3.78 5.91 -7.88
N ILE A 44 -3.44 4.65 -7.63
CA ILE A 44 -2.29 4.31 -6.79
C ILE A 44 -1.01 4.50 -7.61
N ASN A 45 -0.14 5.38 -7.13
CA ASN A 45 1.18 5.58 -7.73
C ASN A 45 2.22 4.63 -7.11
N ILE A 46 2.99 3.94 -7.96
CA ILE A 46 4.11 3.07 -7.55
C ILE A 46 5.14 3.79 -6.66
N GLY A 47 5.38 5.08 -6.90
CA GLY A 47 6.27 5.90 -6.07
C GLY A 47 5.75 6.10 -4.65
N SER A 48 4.42 6.24 -4.48
CA SER A 48 3.80 6.30 -3.15
C SER A 48 3.89 4.96 -2.43
N ILE A 49 3.66 3.84 -3.12
CA ILE A 49 3.86 2.49 -2.57
C ILE A 49 5.31 2.32 -2.11
N SER A 50 6.27 2.66 -2.97
CA SER A 50 7.71 2.58 -2.66
C SER A 50 8.07 3.39 -1.43
N THR A 51 7.53 4.62 -1.32
CA THR A 51 7.75 5.49 -0.16
C THR A 51 7.16 4.91 1.12
N LEU A 52 5.91 4.43 1.07
CA LEU A 52 5.25 3.79 2.21
C LEU A 52 6.01 2.55 2.66
N LYS A 53 6.51 1.75 1.71
CA LYS A 53 7.29 0.53 1.98
C LYS A 53 8.64 0.87 2.61
N ALA A 54 9.36 1.85 2.08
CA ALA A 54 10.64 2.31 2.61
C ALA A 54 10.51 2.85 4.04
N LYS A 55 9.36 3.45 4.38
CA LYS A 55 9.03 3.91 5.74
C LYS A 55 8.52 2.81 6.67
N GLY A 56 8.39 1.57 6.20
CA GLY A 56 7.87 0.44 6.99
C GLY A 56 6.36 0.49 7.27
N LEU A 57 5.61 1.41 6.65
CA LEU A 57 4.18 1.61 6.88
C LEU A 57 3.31 0.57 6.15
N ILE A 58 3.86 -0.04 5.11
CA ILE A 58 3.28 -1.20 4.45
C ILE A 58 4.31 -2.31 4.40
N GLU A 59 3.83 -3.54 4.45
CA GLU A 59 4.63 -4.73 4.29
C GLU A 59 4.37 -5.39 2.94
N VAL A 60 5.25 -6.33 2.56
CA VAL A 60 5.17 -7.02 1.28
C VAL A 60 5.40 -8.51 1.51
N LYS A 61 4.61 -9.35 0.84
CA LYS A 61 4.82 -10.79 0.76
C LYS A 61 4.70 -11.29 -0.67
N THR A 62 5.40 -12.36 -1.00
CA THR A 62 5.20 -13.05 -2.27
C THR A 62 3.93 -13.89 -2.20
N VAL A 63 3.09 -13.81 -3.23
CA VAL A 63 1.91 -14.66 -3.40
C VAL A 63 1.87 -15.21 -4.82
N TYR A 64 1.21 -16.36 -5.00
CA TYR A 64 1.05 -17.00 -6.29
C TYR A 64 -0.44 -17.10 -6.64
N CYS A 65 -0.79 -16.74 -7.86
CA CYS A 65 -2.15 -16.89 -8.39
C CYS A 65 -2.07 -17.51 -9.79
N PHE A 66 -2.70 -18.67 -10.01
CA PHE A 66 -2.61 -19.43 -11.26
C PHE A 66 -1.17 -19.69 -11.74
N GLY A 67 -0.25 -19.90 -10.80
CA GLY A 67 1.18 -20.11 -11.08
C GLY A 67 1.97 -18.83 -11.31
N ILE A 68 1.31 -17.66 -11.35
CA ILE A 68 1.97 -16.37 -11.57
C ILE A 68 2.41 -15.74 -10.24
N GLU A 69 3.65 -15.25 -10.15
CA GLU A 69 4.19 -14.57 -8.98
C GLU A 69 3.78 -13.09 -8.88
N TYR A 70 3.29 -12.71 -7.70
CA TYR A 70 2.96 -11.34 -7.33
C TYR A 70 3.63 -10.93 -6.02
N LYS A 71 3.92 -9.63 -5.90
CA LYS A 71 4.24 -8.98 -4.63
C LYS A 71 2.97 -8.33 -4.08
N ARG A 72 2.49 -8.85 -2.96
CA ARG A 72 1.31 -8.37 -2.25
C ARG A 72 1.70 -7.37 -1.18
N TYR A 73 1.24 -6.14 -1.34
CA TYR A 73 1.39 -5.06 -0.37
C TYR A 73 0.16 -4.96 0.54
N MET A 74 0.39 -4.75 1.83
CA MET A 74 -0.65 -4.57 2.85
C MET A 74 -0.14 -3.66 3.96
N ILE A 75 -1.06 -3.05 4.73
CA ILE A 75 -0.65 -2.23 5.88
C ILE A 75 0.12 -3.07 6.90
N SER A 76 1.19 -2.52 7.46
CA SER A 76 1.90 -3.13 8.59
C SER A 76 1.26 -2.70 9.91
N GLU A 77 1.54 -3.40 11.01
CA GLU A 77 1.16 -2.96 12.36
C GLU A 77 1.67 -1.55 12.67
N PHE A 78 2.92 -1.26 12.30
CA PHE A 78 3.50 0.07 12.43
C PHE A 78 2.72 1.13 11.61
N GLY A 79 2.32 0.79 10.39
CA GLY A 79 1.49 1.66 9.55
C GLY A 79 0.12 1.94 10.14
N GLN A 80 -0.52 0.94 10.77
CA GLN A 80 -1.80 1.12 11.47
C GLN A 80 -1.66 2.12 12.62
N ASN A 81 -0.65 1.95 13.48
CA ASN A 81 -0.41 2.83 14.62
C ASN A 81 -0.15 4.28 14.19
N ILE A 82 0.72 4.47 13.19
CA ILE A 82 1.04 5.81 12.66
C ILE A 82 -0.18 6.49 12.04
N PHE A 83 -1.04 5.72 11.36
CA PHE A 83 -2.26 6.28 10.78
C PHE A 83 -3.21 6.81 11.86
N GLU A 84 -3.44 6.03 12.92
CA GLU A 84 -4.32 6.42 14.03
C GLU A 84 -3.74 7.59 14.85
N GLU A 85 -2.43 7.65 15.05
CA GLU A 85 -1.76 8.81 15.66
C GLU A 85 -2.01 10.10 14.86
N TYR A 86 -1.77 10.07 13.54
CA TYR A 86 -2.00 11.23 12.67
C TYR A 86 -3.47 11.66 12.65
N LYS A 87 -4.39 10.70 12.59
CA LYS A 87 -5.83 10.96 12.59
C LYS A 87 -6.28 11.68 13.87
N ASN A 88 -5.72 11.30 15.02
CA ASN A 88 -6.03 11.92 16.31
C ASN A 88 -5.43 13.32 16.46
N ASP A 89 -4.24 13.57 15.91
CA ASP A 89 -3.59 14.89 15.95
C ASP A 89 -4.34 15.95 15.11
N TYR A 90 -4.99 15.54 14.02
CA TYR A 90 -5.79 16.42 13.16
C TYR A 90 -7.30 16.44 13.49
N SER A 91 -7.72 15.74 14.55
CA SER A 91 -9.11 15.74 15.05
C SER A 91 -9.31 16.64 16.29
N LYS A 92 -8.29 17.42 16.68
CA LYS A 92 -8.34 18.46 17.72
C LYS A 92 -8.34 19.84 17.09
#